data_AF-A0A3C0CIK1-F1
#
_entry.id   AF-A0A3C0CIK1-F1
#
_cell.length_a   1.000
_cell.length_b   1.000
_cell.length_c   1.000
_cell.angle_alpha   90.00
_cell.angle_beta   90.00
_cell.angle_gamma   90.00
#
_symmetry.space_group_name_H-M   'P 1'
#
loop_
_entity.id
_entity.type
_entity.pdbx_description
1 polymer ?
#
loop_
_entity_poly.entity_id
_entity_poly.type
_entity_poly.pdbx_seq_one_letter_code
_entity_poly.pdbx_strand_id
1 'polypeptide(L)'
;MATALSVAVLFLTGIFPLGTFALPALAGVFLIGVVAECGCRWAWAVYFAVSALSFLTAGDREAVLFFILLFGYYPILKSVMEFKFRRPARILLKLLAFNAAAVLEFKLAVWLLGVPKESFFLFGRYVPGLFLILGNAVFVVYDYALSLLAVSYWKKVHPVLQKWTRRP
;
A
#
# COMPACT_ATOMS: atom_id res chain seq x y z
N MET A 1 -7.11 12.58 -10.96
CA MET A 1 -7.58 11.27 -11.47
C MET A 1 -7.09 10.11 -10.58
N ALA A 2 -5.78 9.95 -10.35
CA ALA A 2 -5.26 8.89 -9.48
C ALA A 2 -5.84 8.92 -8.05
N THR A 3 -5.99 10.10 -7.46
CA THR A 3 -6.65 10.30 -6.15
C THR A 3 -8.07 9.75 -6.13
N ALA A 4 -8.90 10.13 -7.11
CA ALA A 4 -10.29 9.70 -7.21
C ALA A 4 -10.42 8.19 -7.41
N LEU A 5 -9.55 7.58 -8.23
CA LEU A 5 -9.52 6.13 -8.43
C LEU A 5 -9.14 5.36 -7.16
N SER A 6 -8.08 5.78 -6.47
CA SER A 6 -7.68 5.15 -5.20
C SER A 6 -8.76 5.30 -4.13
N VAL A 7 -9.40 6.46 -4.02
CA VAL A 7 -10.52 6.68 -3.08
C VAL A 7 -11.74 5.84 -3.45
N ALA A 8 -12.08 5.73 -4.74
CA ALA A 8 -13.18 4.88 -5.18
C ALA A 8 -12.92 3.40 -4.85
N VAL A 9 -11.71 2.90 -5.04
CA VAL A 9 -11.35 1.52 -4.66
C VAL A 9 -11.43 1.30 -3.15
N LEU A 10 -11.00 2.28 -2.35
CA LEU A 10 -11.16 2.24 -0.89
C LEU A 10 -12.61 2.43 -0.44
N PHE A 11 -13.47 3.05 -1.24
CA PHE A 11 -14.90 3.12 -0.94
C PHE A 11 -15.57 1.74 -1.13
N LEU A 12 -15.14 0.97 -2.13
CA LEU A 12 -15.68 -0.36 -2.43
C LEU A 12 -15.42 -1.39 -1.32
N THR A 13 -14.44 -1.18 -0.43
CA THR A 13 -14.20 -2.08 0.72
C THR A 13 -15.39 -2.10 1.69
N GLY A 14 -16.13 -0.98 1.80
CA GLY A 14 -17.35 -0.91 2.61
C GLY A 14 -18.50 -1.76 2.05
N ILE A 15 -18.42 -2.19 0.79
CA ILE A 15 -19.43 -3.02 0.13
C ILE A 15 -19.01 -4.50 0.14
N PHE A 16 -17.69 -4.78 0.06
CA PHE A 16 -17.13 -6.12 0.02
C PHE A 16 -16.17 -6.37 1.19
N PRO A 17 -16.62 -7.00 2.29
CA PRO A 17 -15.80 -7.29 3.48
C PRO A 17 -14.58 -8.20 3.22
N LEU A 18 -14.58 -8.95 2.11
CA LEU A 18 -13.42 -9.75 1.69
C LEU A 18 -12.28 -8.88 1.13
N GLY A 19 -12.56 -7.61 0.82
CA GLY A 19 -11.62 -6.68 0.19
C GLY A 19 -10.74 -5.89 1.15
N THR A 20 -10.93 -6.00 2.47
CA THR A 20 -10.25 -5.20 3.50
C THR A 20 -8.72 -5.26 3.41
N PHE A 21 -8.17 -6.38 2.94
CA PHE A 21 -6.72 -6.54 2.75
C PHE A 21 -6.25 -6.26 1.31
N ALA A 22 -7.04 -6.67 0.31
CA ALA A 22 -6.63 -6.65 -1.10
C ALA A 22 -6.83 -5.29 -1.78
N LEU A 23 -7.95 -4.60 -1.50
CA LEU A 23 -8.27 -3.33 -2.14
C LEU A 23 -7.34 -2.19 -1.72
N PRO A 24 -6.88 -2.08 -0.46
CA PRO A 24 -5.83 -1.14 -0.10
C PRO A 24 -4.52 -1.34 -0.85
N ALA A 25 -4.13 -2.60 -1.08
CA ALA A 25 -2.96 -2.93 -1.89
C ALA A 25 -3.13 -2.47 -3.34
N LEU A 26 -4.32 -2.69 -3.94
CA LEU A 26 -4.64 -2.20 -5.28
C LEU A 26 -4.65 -0.67 -5.35
N ALA A 27 -5.21 0.01 -4.35
CA ALA A 27 -5.19 1.47 -4.28
C ALA A 27 -3.76 2.02 -4.23
N GLY A 28 -2.84 1.31 -3.56
CA GLY A 28 -1.41 1.61 -3.53
C GLY A 28 -0.72 1.45 -4.89
N VAL A 29 -1.14 0.49 -5.73
CA VAL A 29 -0.57 0.30 -7.08
C VAL A 29 -0.73 1.55 -7.95
N PHE A 30 -1.83 2.30 -7.82
CA PHE A 30 -2.01 3.54 -8.58
C PHE A 30 -0.94 4.60 -8.28
N LEU A 31 -0.35 4.58 -7.09
CA LEU A 31 0.74 5.49 -6.73
C LEU A 31 2.03 5.18 -7.51
N ILE A 32 2.22 3.96 -8.03
CA ILE A 32 3.37 3.64 -8.90
C ILE A 32 3.36 4.52 -10.14
N GLY A 33 2.19 4.69 -10.79
CA GLY A 33 2.06 5.53 -11.97
C GLY A 33 2.35 7.00 -11.66
N VAL A 34 1.91 7.49 -10.49
CA VAL A 34 2.21 8.86 -10.04
C VAL A 34 3.70 9.05 -9.76
N VAL A 35 4.35 8.08 -9.13
CA VAL A 35 5.81 8.10 -8.91
C VAL A 35 6.56 8.09 -10.24
N ALA A 36 6.12 7.29 -11.21
CA ALA A 36 6.77 7.16 -12.52
C ALA A 36 6.63 8.40 -13.40
N GLU A 37 5.44 9.02 -13.44
CA GLU A 37 5.15 10.15 -14.35
C GLU A 37 5.38 11.52 -13.70
N CYS A 38 5.08 11.66 -12.40
CA CYS A 38 5.15 12.95 -11.69
C CYS A 38 6.28 13.00 -10.65
N GLY A 39 6.89 11.86 -10.30
CA GLY A 39 7.96 11.78 -9.32
C GLY A 39 7.49 11.69 -7.86
N CYS A 40 8.45 11.49 -6.95
CA CYS A 40 8.19 11.17 -5.54
C CYS A 40 7.46 12.29 -4.77
N ARG A 41 7.76 13.56 -5.06
CA ARG A 41 7.14 14.71 -4.36
C ARG A 41 5.63 14.75 -4.57
N TRP A 42 5.18 14.56 -5.80
CA TRP A 42 3.76 14.55 -6.15
C TRP A 42 3.06 13.28 -5.67
N ALA A 43 3.74 12.14 -5.67
CA ALA A 43 3.20 10.91 -5.12
C ALA A 43 2.88 11.03 -3.61
N TRP A 44 3.72 11.71 -2.83
CA TRP A 44 3.42 12.01 -1.42
C TRP A 44 2.16 12.87 -1.26
N ALA A 45 2.00 13.90 -2.09
CA ALA A 45 0.80 14.74 -2.06
C ALA A 45 -0.47 13.94 -2.38
N VAL A 46 -0.42 13.06 -3.40
CA VAL A 46 -1.52 12.16 -3.75
C VAL A 46 -1.82 11.20 -2.62
N TYR A 47 -0.80 10.61 -2.01
CA TYR A 47 -0.96 9.71 -0.86
C TYR A 47 -1.71 10.41 0.28
N PHE A 48 -1.26 11.59 0.71
CA PHE A 48 -1.94 12.34 1.79
C PHE A 48 -3.38 12.71 1.43
N ALA A 49 -3.62 13.13 0.18
CA ALA A 49 -4.98 13.43 -0.28
C ALA A 49 -5.88 12.20 -0.24
N VAL A 50 -5.39 11.04 -0.70
CA VAL A 50 -6.15 9.78 -0.65
C VAL A 50 -6.40 9.35 0.79
N SER A 51 -5.41 9.44 1.68
CA SER A 51 -5.55 9.11 3.10
C SER A 51 -6.61 9.99 3.80
N ALA A 52 -6.59 11.30 3.55
CA ALA A 52 -7.56 12.22 4.15
C ALA A 52 -8.97 11.97 3.61
N LEU A 53 -9.11 11.83 2.29
CA LEU A 53 -10.41 11.59 1.66
C LEU A 53 -10.98 10.22 2.02
N SER A 54 -10.17 9.16 2.01
CA SER A 54 -10.63 7.81 2.37
C SER A 54 -11.04 7.71 3.82
N PHE A 55 -10.40 8.47 4.72
CA PHE A 55 -10.87 8.60 6.10
C PHE A 55 -12.23 9.31 6.22
N LEU A 56 -12.66 10.09 5.23
CA LEU A 56 -14.00 10.69 5.25
C LEU A 56 -15.04 9.80 4.56
N THR A 57 -14.64 9.11 3.49
CA THR A 57 -15.58 8.44 2.59
C THR A 57 -15.68 6.93 2.80
N ALA A 58 -14.61 6.24 3.17
CA ALA A 58 -14.62 4.78 3.24
C ALA A 58 -15.34 4.30 4.50
N GLY A 59 -16.28 3.36 4.31
CA GLY A 59 -17.02 2.73 5.40
C GLY A 59 -16.16 1.78 6.23
N ASP A 60 -15.19 1.10 5.60
CA ASP A 60 -14.27 0.18 6.27
C ASP A 60 -13.01 0.93 6.74
N ARG A 61 -12.90 1.09 8.06
CA ARG A 61 -11.79 1.78 8.72
C ARG A 61 -10.50 0.97 8.75
N GLU A 62 -10.60 -0.35 8.79
CA GLU A 62 -9.43 -1.23 8.77
C GLU A 62 -8.74 -1.11 7.40
N ALA A 63 -9.51 -1.14 6.32
CA ALA A 63 -8.97 -0.96 4.97
C ALA A 63 -8.22 0.37 4.78
N VAL A 64 -8.74 1.45 5.37
CA VAL A 64 -8.06 2.76 5.36
C VAL A 64 -6.75 2.70 6.14
N LEU A 65 -6.72 2.05 7.31
CA LEU A 65 -5.47 1.85 8.06
C LEU A 65 -4.46 1.02 7.26
N PHE A 66 -4.88 -0.06 6.60
CA PHE A 66 -4.01 -0.84 5.71
C PHE A 66 -3.43 0.02 4.57
N PHE A 67 -4.23 0.91 3.98
CA PHE A 67 -3.73 1.82 2.95
C PHE A 67 -2.70 2.80 3.51
N ILE A 68 -2.99 3.45 4.63
CA ILE A 68 -2.12 4.47 5.23
C ILE A 68 -0.82 3.82 5.71
N LEU A 69 -0.92 2.75 6.49
CA LEU A 69 0.21 2.23 7.25
C LEU A 69 1.02 1.19 6.50
N LEU A 70 0.46 0.49 5.50
CA LEU A 70 1.14 -0.65 4.86
C LEU A 70 1.33 -0.43 3.35
N PHE A 71 0.28 -0.12 2.60
CA PHE A 71 0.33 -0.24 1.13
C PHE A 71 0.53 1.08 0.38
N GLY A 72 -0.03 2.19 0.86
CA GLY A 72 -0.08 3.46 0.15
C GLY A 72 1.27 4.16 0.09
N TYR A 73 1.99 4.29 1.21
CA TYR A 73 3.30 4.95 1.21
C TYR A 73 4.41 4.08 0.59
N TYR A 74 4.23 2.75 0.54
CA TYR A 74 5.28 1.81 0.20
C TYR A 74 5.85 1.96 -1.22
N PRO A 75 5.06 2.11 -2.31
CA PRO A 75 5.58 2.37 -3.65
C PRO A 75 6.50 3.59 -3.73
N ILE A 76 6.19 4.64 -2.96
CA ILE A 76 6.98 5.87 -2.91
C ILE A 76 8.30 5.58 -2.20
N LEU A 77 8.24 4.98 -1.01
CA LEU A 77 9.43 4.66 -0.22
C LEU A 77 10.34 3.66 -0.96
N LYS A 78 9.75 2.66 -1.60
CA LYS A 78 10.45 1.69 -2.44
C LYS A 78 11.24 2.37 -3.54
N SER A 79 10.66 3.33 -4.26
CA SER A 79 11.38 4.04 -5.33
C SER A 79 12.64 4.75 -4.83
N VAL A 80 12.57 5.36 -3.63
CA VAL A 80 13.73 6.00 -2.98
C VAL A 80 14.75 4.97 -2.51
N MET A 81 14.30 3.88 -1.90
CA MET A 81 15.19 2.83 -1.41
C MET A 81 15.95 2.15 -2.54
N GLU A 82 15.28 1.94 -3.68
CA GLU A 82 15.86 1.28 -4.84
C GLU A 82 16.88 2.15 -5.57
N PHE A 83 16.76 3.46 -5.48
CA PHE A 83 17.74 4.40 -6.01
C PHE A 83 18.96 4.56 -5.08
N LYS A 84 18.74 4.65 -3.76
CA LYS A 84 19.77 5.08 -2.80
C LYS A 84 20.59 3.95 -2.17
N PHE A 85 20.05 2.74 -2.02
CA PHE A 85 20.68 1.67 -1.23
C PHE A 85 21.07 0.43 -2.05
N ARG A 86 22.18 -0.20 -1.63
CA ARG A 86 22.66 -1.50 -2.13
C ARG A 86 21.73 -2.65 -1.69
N ARG A 87 21.79 -3.78 -2.41
CA ARG A 87 20.88 -4.94 -2.23
C ARG A 87 20.63 -5.38 -0.77
N PRO A 88 21.65 -5.65 0.07
CA PRO A 88 21.40 -6.13 1.44
C PRO A 88 20.73 -5.08 2.32
N ALA A 89 21.20 -3.82 2.28
CA ALA A 89 20.61 -2.72 3.02
C ALA A 89 19.16 -2.42 2.58
N ARG A 90 18.89 -2.53 1.27
CA ARG A 90 17.54 -2.36 0.71
C ARG A 90 16.54 -3.38 1.24
N ILE A 91 16.91 -4.67 1.24
CA ILE A 91 16.03 -5.74 1.73
C ILE A 91 15.75 -5.54 3.22
N LEU A 92 16.79 -5.24 4.00
CA LEU A 92 16.66 -5.00 5.43
C LEU A 92 15.73 -3.81 5.72
N LEU A 93 15.91 -2.68 5.03
CA LEU A 93 15.06 -1.49 5.19
C LEU A 93 13.61 -1.74 4.78
N LYS A 94 13.36 -2.50 3.70
CA LYS A 94 12.01 -2.89 3.27
C LYS A 94 11.30 -3.73 4.34
N LEU A 95 11.99 -4.74 4.87
CA LEU A 95 11.45 -5.60 5.92
C LEU A 95 11.23 -4.83 7.24
N LEU A 96 12.16 -3.95 7.62
CA LEU A 96 11.99 -3.12 8.81
C LEU A 96 10.80 -2.16 8.67
N ALA A 97 10.66 -1.50 7.52
CA ALA A 97 9.53 -0.61 7.25
C ALA A 97 8.20 -1.38 7.33
N PHE A 98 8.10 -2.55 6.69
CA PHE A 98 6.91 -3.37 6.74
C PHE A 98 6.58 -3.87 8.15
N ASN A 99 7.55 -4.42 8.88
CA ASN A 99 7.31 -4.93 10.23
C ASN A 99 6.94 -3.81 11.21
N ALA A 100 7.58 -2.64 11.13
CA ALA A 100 7.23 -1.49 11.94
C ALA A 100 5.80 -1.00 11.64
N ALA A 101 5.45 -0.92 10.35
CA ALA A 101 4.11 -0.61 9.89
C ALA A 101 3.06 -1.62 10.38
N ALA A 102 3.32 -2.92 10.27
CA ALA A 102 2.41 -3.97 10.67
C ALA A 102 2.16 -3.98 12.18
N VAL A 103 3.21 -3.77 13.00
CA VAL A 103 3.06 -3.65 14.45
C VAL A 103 2.27 -2.39 14.82
N LEU A 104 2.51 -1.28 14.12
CA LEU A 104 1.77 -0.04 14.35
C LEU A 104 0.30 -0.16 13.95
N GLU A 105 0.03 -0.77 12.79
CA GLU A 105 -1.31 -1.06 12.30
C GLU A 105 -2.06 -1.94 13.29
N PHE A 106 -1.47 -3.05 13.74
CA PHE A 106 -2.06 -3.93 14.74
C PHE A 106 -2.46 -3.18 16.03
N LYS A 107 -1.58 -2.32 16.55
CA LYS A 107 -1.86 -1.52 17.76
C LYS A 107 -2.99 -0.53 17.53
N LEU A 108 -3.00 0.14 16.38
CA LEU A 108 -4.03 1.11 16.02
C LEU A 108 -5.37 0.43 15.74
N ALA A 109 -5.39 -0.73 15.09
CA ALA A 109 -6.60 -1.52 14.89
C ALA A 109 -7.24 -1.88 16.25
N VAL A 110 -6.45 -2.35 17.21
CA VAL A 110 -6.98 -2.71 18.54
C VAL A 110 -7.40 -1.47 19.35
N TRP A 111 -6.61 -0.39 19.34
CA TRP A 111 -6.86 0.77 20.20
C TRP A 111 -7.84 1.78 19.61
N LEU A 112 -7.73 2.07 18.31
CA LEU A 112 -8.52 3.08 17.61
C LEU A 112 -9.83 2.50 17.06
N LEU A 113 -9.79 1.29 16.51
CA LEU A 113 -10.96 0.64 15.90
C LEU A 113 -11.67 -0.34 16.84
N GLY A 114 -11.07 -0.63 18.00
CA GLY A 114 -11.66 -1.53 18.99
C GLY A 114 -11.74 -2.97 18.52
N VAL A 115 -10.90 -3.39 17.57
CA VAL A 115 -10.90 -4.76 17.06
C VAL A 115 -10.66 -5.73 18.22
N PRO A 116 -11.57 -6.69 18.46
CA PRO A 116 -11.44 -7.62 19.58
C PRO A 116 -10.16 -8.42 19.41
N LYS A 117 -9.42 -8.56 20.52
CA LYS A 117 -8.18 -9.35 20.53
C LYS A 117 -8.44 -10.82 20.18
N GLU A 118 -9.68 -11.28 20.36
CA GLU A 118 -10.15 -12.61 19.94
C GLU A 118 -9.95 -12.87 18.44
N SER A 119 -9.99 -11.84 17.58
CA SER A 119 -9.73 -11.97 16.14
C SER A 119 -8.31 -12.46 15.82
N PHE A 120 -7.40 -12.37 16.79
CA PHE A 120 -6.01 -12.84 16.67
C PHE A 120 -5.76 -14.18 17.38
N PHE A 121 -6.82 -14.86 17.82
CA PHE A 121 -6.75 -16.23 18.32
C PHE A 121 -7.01 -17.21 17.19
N LEU A 122 -6.10 -18.15 16.97
CA LEU A 122 -6.31 -19.31 16.12
C LEU A 122 -6.20 -20.56 16.99
N PHE A 123 -7.19 -21.44 16.90
CA PHE A 123 -7.26 -22.65 17.73
C PHE A 123 -7.08 -22.39 19.24
N GLY A 124 -7.67 -21.29 19.75
CA GLY A 124 -7.59 -20.93 21.18
C GLY A 124 -6.24 -20.38 21.64
N ARG A 125 -5.28 -20.16 20.73
CA ARG A 125 -3.98 -19.56 21.04
C ARG A 125 -3.85 -18.16 20.45
N TYR A 126 -3.41 -17.20 21.26
CA TYR A 126 -3.08 -15.85 20.80
C TYR A 126 -1.84 -15.91 19.90
N VAL A 127 -2.00 -15.62 18.59
CA VAL A 127 -0.93 -15.82 17.59
C VAL A 127 -0.68 -14.59 16.69
N PRO A 128 -0.57 -13.37 17.21
CA PRO A 128 -0.23 -12.20 16.40
C PRO A 128 1.14 -12.35 15.69
N GLY A 129 2.06 -13.11 16.28
CA GLY A 129 3.34 -13.44 15.64
C GLY A 129 3.20 -14.27 14.36
N LEU A 130 2.20 -15.16 14.29
CA LEU A 130 1.93 -15.94 13.08
C LEU A 130 1.39 -15.04 11.96
N PHE A 131 0.48 -14.11 12.30
CA PHE A 131 0.01 -13.09 11.35
C PHE A 131 1.15 -12.20 10.84
N LEU A 132 2.12 -11.85 11.70
CA LEU A 132 3.31 -11.11 11.28
C LEU A 132 4.15 -11.92 10.28
N ILE A 133 4.38 -13.22 10.54
CA ILE A 133 5.12 -14.10 9.63
C ILE A 133 4.41 -14.22 8.28
N LEU A 134 3.09 -14.49 8.28
CA LEU A 134 2.26 -14.54 7.07
C LEU A 134 2.29 -13.20 6.33
N GLY A 135 2.18 -12.09 7.06
CA GLY A 135 2.27 -10.74 6.52
C GLY A 135 3.60 -10.51 5.80
N ASN A 136 4.72 -10.96 6.36
CA ASN A 136 6.03 -10.88 5.69
C ASN A 136 6.05 -11.70 4.40
N ALA A 137 5.46 -12.89 4.37
CA ALA A 137 5.35 -13.69 3.15
C ALA A 137 4.53 -12.96 2.07
N VAL A 138 3.38 -12.40 2.43
CA VAL A 138 2.54 -11.59 1.54
C VAL A 138 3.29 -10.33 1.07
N PHE A 139 4.04 -9.69 1.97
CA PHE A 139 4.83 -8.51 1.65
C PHE A 139 5.92 -8.80 0.62
N VAL A 140 6.61 -9.94 0.71
CA VAL A 140 7.61 -10.32 -0.31
C VAL A 140 6.95 -10.48 -1.69
N VAL A 141 5.78 -11.13 -1.74
CA VAL A 141 5.00 -11.25 -2.98
C VAL A 141 4.57 -9.88 -3.49
N TYR A 142 4.09 -9.00 -2.61
CA TYR A 142 3.70 -7.64 -2.95
C TYR A 142 4.87 -6.79 -3.45
N ASP A 143 6.04 -6.85 -2.80
CA ASP A 143 7.23 -6.15 -3.26
C ASP A 143 7.66 -6.63 -4.64
N TYR A 144 7.64 -7.94 -4.89
CA TYR A 144 7.94 -8.48 -6.20
C TYR A 144 6.92 -8.01 -7.26
N ALA A 145 5.63 -8.08 -6.93
CA ALA A 145 4.54 -7.62 -7.81
C ALA A 145 4.69 -6.14 -8.17
N LEU A 146 5.02 -5.28 -7.20
CA LEU A 146 5.26 -3.86 -7.44
C LEU A 146 6.44 -3.62 -8.39
N SER A 147 7.52 -4.40 -8.28
CA SER A 147 8.65 -4.30 -9.21
C SER A 147 8.23 -4.67 -10.63
N LEU A 148 7.47 -5.77 -10.76
CA LEU A 148 6.97 -6.22 -12.06
C LEU A 148 6.02 -5.20 -12.68
N LEU A 149 5.12 -4.63 -11.89
CA LEU A 149 4.20 -3.58 -12.32
C LEU A 149 4.94 -2.31 -12.73
N ALA A 150 5.96 -1.88 -11.99
CA ALA A 150 6.79 -0.74 -12.38
C ALA A 150 7.50 -0.95 -13.73
N VAL A 151 8.08 -2.15 -13.95
CA VAL A 151 8.72 -2.50 -15.23
C VAL A 151 7.70 -2.58 -16.36
N SER A 152 6.55 -3.20 -16.13
CA SER A 152 5.47 -3.31 -17.12
C SER A 152 4.92 -1.94 -17.50
N TYR A 153 4.74 -1.07 -16.51
CA TYR A 153 4.32 0.32 -16.72
C TYR A 153 5.31 1.06 -17.61
N TRP A 154 6.61 0.98 -17.31
CA TRP A 154 7.64 1.65 -18.10
C TRP A 154 7.73 1.12 -19.54
N LYS A 155 7.57 -0.20 -19.74
CA LYS A 155 7.68 -0.82 -21.07
C LYS A 155 6.44 -0.59 -21.94
N LYS A 156 5.24 -0.57 -21.37
CA LYS A 156 3.98 -0.57 -22.15
C LYS A 156 3.25 0.76 -22.09
N VAL A 157 3.22 1.40 -20.92
CA VAL A 157 2.34 2.54 -20.65
C VAL A 157 3.08 3.86 -20.88
N HIS A 158 4.31 3.97 -20.39
CA HIS A 158 5.14 5.17 -20.58
C HIS A 158 5.35 5.59 -22.05
N PRO A 159 5.70 4.69 -23.01
CA PRO A 159 5.87 5.08 -24.41
C PRO A 159 4.55 5.49 -25.09
N VAL A 160 3.41 4.98 -24.63
CA VAL A 160 2.10 5.37 -25.14
C VAL A 160 1.74 6.76 -24.63
N LEU A 161 1.97 7.05 -23.35
CA LEU A 161 1.76 8.39 -22.78
C LEU A 161 2.68 9.43 -23.42
N GLN A 162 3.97 9.12 -23.63
CA GLN A 162 4.89 10.03 -24.33
C GLN A 162 4.44 10.34 -25.77
N LYS A 163 3.80 9.42 -26.47
CA LYS A 163 3.22 9.67 -27.80
C LYS A 163 2.01 10.61 -27.77
N TRP A 164 1.30 10.67 -26.65
CA TRP A 164 0.14 11.55 -26.48
C TRP A 164 0.51 12.92 -25.94
N THR A 165 1.51 13.02 -25.06
CA THR A 165 2.04 14.31 -24.58
C THR A 165 3.01 14.98 -25.56
N ARG A 166 3.58 14.22 -26.51
CA ARG A 166 4.20 14.76 -27.73
C ARG A 166 3.22 14.74 -28.91
N ARG A 167 2.20 15.59 -28.85
CA ARG A 167 1.59 16.14 -30.08
C ARG A 167 1.99 17.63 -30.15
N PRO A 168 2.37 18.12 -31.33
CA PRO A 168 2.92 19.47 -31.52
C PRO A 168 1.94 20.57 -31.10
#